data_AF-A0A7C2IJW6-F1
#
_entry.id   AF-A0A7C2IJW6-F1
#
_cell.length_a   1.000
_cell.length_b   1.000
_cell.length_c   1.000
_cell.angle_alpha   90.00
_cell.angle_beta   90.00
_cell.angle_gamma   90.00
#
_symmetry.space_group_name_H-M   'P 1'
#
loop_
_entity.id
_entity.type
_entity.pdbx_description
1 polymer ?
#
loop_
_entity_poly.entity_id
_entity_poly.type
_entity_poly.pdbx_seq_one_letter_code
_entity_poly.pdbx_strand_id
1 'polypeptide(L)'
;MADFTMISASGPKGPDGPAGPTGGAGAQGVNAECHWDGDDPATAGGPGFTGGAGANGGNGGDAPPPFDLVIRLTDLIGTIRARNLGGKGGDGGRGGDGGAGGPGGDGGNGSGCEPSENGGRGGDGGRAGNGGNGGRGANGGDIYLLYSGSIANGEFDGESELGAGGAGGAPGNPGTGGLGGRRGGDGPRAAQGNPGTPGNPGLPGAAGRPGEVLVQPDPGS
;
A
#
# COMPACT_ATOMS: atom_id res chain seq x y z
N MET A 1 -30.52 -33.12 12.37
CA MET A 1 -29.47 -32.42 11.62
C MET A 1 -28.65 -31.64 12.64
N ALA A 2 -27.33 -31.83 12.65
CA ALA A 2 -26.42 -31.04 13.46
C ALA A 2 -25.43 -30.34 12.54
N ASP A 3 -25.20 -29.04 12.76
CA ASP A 3 -24.33 -28.20 11.94
C ASP A 3 -23.17 -27.69 12.80
N PHE A 4 -21.95 -27.95 12.35
CA PHE A 4 -20.72 -27.45 12.93
C PHE A 4 -20.05 -26.53 11.92
N THR A 5 -19.63 -25.34 12.35
CA THR A 5 -18.86 -24.43 11.52
C THR A 5 -17.72 -23.85 12.33
N MET A 6 -16.50 -24.02 11.81
CA MET A 6 -15.29 -23.44 12.36
C MET A 6 -14.70 -22.47 11.34
N ILE A 7 -14.35 -21.27 11.80
CA ILE A 7 -13.81 -20.22 10.95
C ILE A 7 -12.49 -19.76 11.54
N SER A 8 -11.43 -19.90 10.78
CA SER A 8 -10.10 -19.48 11.20
C SER A 8 -9.93 -17.97 11.03
N ALA A 9 -9.20 -17.34 11.95
CA ALA A 9 -8.96 -15.90 11.89
C ALA A 9 -8.23 -15.51 10.59
N SER A 10 -8.53 -14.31 10.08
CA SER A 10 -7.84 -13.76 8.91
C SER A 10 -6.55 -13.04 9.31
N GLY A 11 -5.63 -12.92 8.35
CA GLY A 11 -4.41 -12.14 8.53
C GLY A 11 -4.71 -10.63 8.60
N PRO A 12 -3.94 -9.84 9.38
CA PRO A 12 -4.12 -8.41 9.48
C PRO A 12 -3.74 -7.69 8.18
N LYS A 13 -4.44 -6.61 7.83
CA LYS A 13 -4.05 -5.73 6.71
C LYS A 13 -2.70 -5.08 7.02
N GLY A 14 -1.84 -4.97 6.00
CA GLY A 14 -0.62 -4.19 6.09
C GLY A 14 -0.90 -2.68 6.20
N PRO A 15 -0.11 -1.93 6.99
CA PRO A 15 -0.30 -0.49 7.13
C PRO A 15 -0.01 0.23 5.80
N ASP A 16 -0.76 1.28 5.50
CA ASP A 16 -0.48 2.13 4.34
C ASP A 16 0.80 2.96 4.58
N GLY A 17 1.55 3.18 3.51
CA GLY A 17 2.77 3.99 3.54
C GLY A 17 2.44 5.48 3.67
N PRO A 18 3.12 6.24 4.54
CA PRO A 18 2.95 7.69 4.60
C PRO A 18 3.42 8.37 3.32
N ALA A 19 2.76 9.48 2.97
CA ALA A 19 3.13 10.32 1.85
C ALA A 19 4.47 11.03 2.09
N GLY A 20 5.18 11.31 1.01
CA GLY A 20 6.40 12.10 1.03
C GLY A 20 6.11 13.60 1.28
N PRO A 21 6.99 14.32 1.98
CA PRO A 21 6.82 15.76 2.21
C PRO A 21 6.92 16.55 0.90
N THR A 22 6.20 17.68 0.84
CA THR A 22 6.34 18.63 -0.27
C THR A 22 7.70 19.35 -0.19
N GLY A 23 8.33 19.57 -1.34
CA GLY A 23 9.56 20.32 -1.45
C GLY A 23 9.34 21.81 -1.12
N GLY A 24 10.31 22.43 -0.46
CA GLY A 24 10.30 23.86 -0.17
C GLY A 24 10.42 24.74 -1.43
N ALA A 25 10.02 26.00 -1.29
CA ALA A 25 10.21 27.00 -2.34
C ALA A 25 11.69 27.40 -2.50
N GLY A 26 12.09 27.76 -3.72
CA GLY A 26 13.36 28.40 -4.00
C GLY A 26 13.41 29.84 -3.49
N ALA A 27 14.62 30.32 -3.19
CA ALA A 27 14.83 31.70 -2.76
C ALA A 27 14.44 32.69 -3.85
N GLN A 28 13.81 33.80 -3.49
CA GLN A 28 13.50 34.87 -4.43
C GLN A 28 14.78 35.61 -4.81
N GLY A 29 14.87 36.02 -6.07
CA GLY A 29 15.87 36.98 -6.53
C GLY A 29 15.63 38.36 -5.92
N VAL A 30 16.70 39.13 -5.84
CA VAL A 30 16.70 40.52 -5.35
C VAL A 30 16.65 41.44 -6.56
N ASN A 31 15.83 42.50 -6.50
CA ASN A 31 15.75 43.48 -7.58
C ASN A 31 17.05 44.29 -7.66
N ALA A 32 17.36 44.79 -8.85
CA ALA A 32 18.42 45.75 -9.03
C ALA A 32 18.06 47.08 -8.35
N GLU A 33 19.06 47.70 -7.73
CA GLU A 33 18.95 49.02 -7.13
C GLU A 33 19.90 49.97 -7.85
N CYS A 34 19.34 51.03 -8.43
CA CYS A 34 20.13 51.99 -9.19
C CYS A 34 20.75 53.05 -8.25
N HIS A 35 22.05 53.32 -8.35
CA HIS A 35 22.72 54.36 -7.55
C HIS A 35 23.58 55.27 -8.44
N TRP A 36 23.96 56.43 -7.90
CA TRP A 36 24.71 57.44 -8.66
C TRP A 36 26.21 57.11 -8.78
N ASP A 37 26.72 56.25 -7.91
CA ASP A 37 28.11 55.81 -7.79
C ASP A 37 28.32 54.33 -8.16
N GLY A 38 27.27 53.65 -8.60
CA GLY A 38 27.32 52.28 -9.11
C GLY A 38 26.04 51.50 -8.81
N ASP A 39 25.51 50.77 -9.78
CA ASP A 39 24.27 50.03 -9.63
C ASP A 39 24.50 48.64 -9.00
N ASP A 40 23.56 48.20 -8.14
CA ASP A 40 23.51 46.83 -7.63
C ASP A 40 22.66 45.97 -8.57
N PRO A 41 23.21 44.89 -9.17
CA PRO A 41 22.49 44.10 -10.15
C PRO A 41 21.41 43.23 -9.50
N ALA A 42 20.38 42.92 -10.29
CA ALA A 42 19.37 41.94 -9.90
C ALA A 42 19.99 40.55 -9.73
N THR A 43 19.38 39.69 -8.92
CA THR A 43 19.83 38.29 -8.74
C THR A 43 18.79 37.29 -9.24
N ALA A 44 19.28 36.14 -9.69
CA ALA A 44 18.44 35.05 -10.13
C ALA A 44 17.68 34.41 -8.98
N GLY A 45 16.49 33.89 -9.27
CA GLY A 45 15.72 33.07 -8.33
C GLY A 45 16.37 31.71 -8.12
N GLY A 46 16.33 31.21 -6.89
CA GLY A 46 16.83 29.89 -6.52
C GLY A 46 15.91 28.75 -7.00
N PRO A 47 16.46 27.55 -7.22
CA PRO A 47 15.65 26.39 -7.60
C PRO A 47 14.72 25.96 -6.46
N GLY A 48 13.56 25.41 -6.82
CA GLY A 48 12.67 24.74 -5.86
C GLY A 48 13.27 23.42 -5.38
N PHE A 49 12.93 23.02 -4.16
CA PHE A 49 13.43 21.76 -3.61
C PHE A 49 12.61 20.57 -4.12
N THR A 50 13.27 19.42 -4.31
CA THR A 50 12.62 18.17 -4.70
C THR A 50 11.66 17.68 -3.61
N GLY A 51 10.51 17.16 -4.02
CA GLY A 51 9.56 16.50 -3.12
C GLY A 51 10.13 15.20 -2.54
N GLY A 52 9.78 14.89 -1.29
CA GLY A 52 10.23 13.66 -0.65
C GLY A 52 9.55 12.42 -1.22
N ALA A 53 10.20 11.27 -1.11
CA ALA A 53 9.62 10.01 -1.55
C ALA A 53 8.48 9.55 -0.61
N GLY A 54 7.44 8.96 -1.19
CA GLY A 54 6.42 8.23 -0.44
C GLY A 54 6.98 6.90 0.08
N ALA A 55 6.58 6.52 1.28
CA ALA A 55 7.02 5.26 1.89
C ALA A 55 6.24 4.06 1.31
N ASN A 56 6.85 2.88 1.33
CA ASN A 56 6.16 1.66 0.88
C ASN A 56 5.02 1.28 1.84
N GLY A 57 3.97 0.67 1.30
CA GLY A 57 2.95 -0.01 2.10
C GLY A 57 3.52 -1.25 2.77
N GLY A 58 3.06 -1.56 3.98
CA GLY A 58 3.42 -2.78 4.69
C GLY A 58 2.75 -4.01 4.08
N ASN A 59 3.38 -5.16 4.24
CA ASN A 59 2.78 -6.42 3.80
C ASN A 59 1.57 -6.78 4.67
N GLY A 60 0.55 -7.39 4.08
CA GLY A 60 -0.49 -8.07 4.83
C GLY A 60 0.06 -9.28 5.56
N GLY A 61 -0.46 -9.54 6.75
CA GLY A 61 -0.08 -10.70 7.53
C GLY A 61 -0.71 -11.97 6.95
N ASP A 62 -0.01 -13.09 7.10
CA ASP A 62 -0.58 -14.40 6.77
C ASP A 62 -1.74 -14.70 7.72
N ALA A 63 -2.73 -15.43 7.22
CA ALA A 63 -3.74 -15.99 8.09
C ALA A 63 -3.12 -17.08 8.99
N PRO A 64 -3.45 -17.12 10.28
CA PRO A 64 -2.99 -18.17 11.18
C PRO A 64 -3.40 -19.57 10.68
N PRO A 65 -2.65 -20.62 11.06
CA PRO A 65 -3.03 -21.99 10.77
C PRO A 65 -4.46 -22.30 11.24
N PRO A 66 -5.21 -23.12 10.49
CA PRO A 66 -6.55 -23.53 10.93
C PRO A 66 -6.44 -24.48 12.12
N PHE A 67 -7.52 -24.60 12.88
CA PHE A 67 -7.69 -25.70 13.84
C PHE A 67 -8.39 -26.89 13.16
N ASP A 68 -8.19 -28.08 13.69
CA ASP A 68 -8.91 -29.27 13.23
C ASP A 68 -10.24 -29.41 13.97
N LEU A 69 -11.27 -29.84 13.24
CA LEU A 69 -12.59 -30.13 13.78
C LEU A 69 -12.71 -31.63 14.02
N VAL A 70 -12.73 -32.05 15.29
CA VAL A 70 -12.90 -33.46 15.67
C VAL A 70 -14.28 -33.66 16.28
N ILE A 71 -15.12 -34.45 15.61
CA ILE A 71 -16.45 -34.85 16.08
C ILE A 71 -16.39 -36.32 16.50
N ARG A 72 -16.53 -36.58 17.81
CA ARG A 72 -16.59 -37.93 18.37
C ARG A 72 -18.02 -38.28 18.73
N LEU A 73 -18.48 -39.45 18.31
CA LEU A 73 -19.82 -39.96 18.61
C LEU A 73 -19.81 -41.47 18.78
N THR A 74 -20.85 -42.00 19.43
CA THR A 74 -21.04 -43.46 19.52
C THR A 74 -21.71 -43.97 18.24
N ASP A 75 -22.96 -43.57 18.00
CA ASP A 75 -23.70 -43.95 16.79
C ASP A 75 -24.05 -42.72 15.96
N LEU A 76 -23.86 -42.78 14.64
CA LEU A 76 -24.32 -41.74 13.74
C LEU A 76 -25.73 -42.07 13.27
N ILE A 77 -26.72 -41.38 13.86
CA ILE A 77 -28.14 -41.50 13.54
C ILE A 77 -28.64 -40.13 13.05
N GLY A 78 -28.87 -40.00 11.74
CA GLY A 78 -29.22 -38.74 11.07
C GLY A 78 -28.04 -37.98 10.47
N THR A 79 -28.30 -36.76 9.97
CA THR A 79 -27.30 -35.98 9.21
C THR A 79 -26.48 -35.04 10.09
N ILE A 80 -25.17 -35.04 9.88
CA ILE A 80 -24.23 -34.04 10.40
C ILE A 80 -23.62 -33.29 9.22
N ARG A 81 -23.58 -31.95 9.31
CA ARG A 81 -22.79 -31.11 8.42
C ARG A 81 -21.67 -30.44 9.20
N ALA A 82 -20.47 -30.45 8.64
CA ALA A 82 -19.29 -29.88 9.27
C ALA A 82 -18.54 -29.02 8.25
N ARG A 83 -18.29 -27.75 8.60
CA ARG A 83 -17.53 -26.81 7.75
C ARG A 83 -16.31 -26.31 8.52
N ASN A 84 -15.14 -26.37 7.90
CA ASN A 84 -13.90 -25.84 8.45
C ASN A 84 -13.27 -24.88 7.44
N LEU A 85 -13.35 -23.57 7.72
CA LEU A 85 -12.98 -22.51 6.80
C LEU A 85 -11.63 -21.90 7.21
N GLY A 86 -10.65 -21.96 6.30
CA GLY A 86 -9.37 -21.27 6.44
C GLY A 86 -9.55 -19.74 6.39
N GLY A 87 -8.76 -19.02 7.18
CA GLY A 87 -8.79 -17.57 7.22
C GLY A 87 -8.17 -16.94 5.97
N LYS A 88 -8.71 -15.80 5.53
CA LYS A 88 -8.13 -15.04 4.41
C LYS A 88 -6.81 -14.40 4.83
N GLY A 89 -5.81 -14.41 3.96
CA GLY A 89 -4.59 -13.60 4.15
C GLY A 89 -4.92 -12.10 4.19
N GLY A 90 -4.16 -11.33 4.96
CA GLY A 90 -4.34 -9.90 5.06
C GLY A 90 -3.99 -9.18 3.76
N ASP A 91 -4.74 -8.14 3.40
CA ASP A 91 -4.41 -7.34 2.21
C ASP A 91 -3.16 -6.48 2.47
N GLY A 92 -2.36 -6.25 1.43
CA GLY A 92 -1.22 -5.33 1.49
C GLY A 92 -1.66 -3.88 1.75
N GLY A 93 -0.77 -3.11 2.38
CA GLY A 93 -0.92 -1.67 2.53
C GLY A 93 -0.69 -0.94 1.22
N ARG A 94 -1.41 0.16 0.99
CA ARG A 94 -1.16 1.04 -0.16
C ARG A 94 0.20 1.73 0.02
N GLY A 95 0.95 1.93 -1.07
CA GLY A 95 2.14 2.78 -1.06
C GLY A 95 1.81 4.26 -0.86
N GLY A 96 2.66 4.98 -0.15
CA GLY A 96 2.52 6.41 0.05
C GLY A 96 2.76 7.21 -1.22
N ASP A 97 1.99 8.28 -1.41
CA ASP A 97 2.17 9.18 -2.54
C ASP A 97 3.51 9.94 -2.43
N GLY A 98 4.17 10.20 -3.55
CA GLY A 98 5.35 11.04 -3.60
C GLY A 98 4.99 12.51 -3.34
N GLY A 99 5.84 13.22 -2.60
CA GLY A 99 5.63 14.64 -2.32
C GLY A 99 5.76 15.50 -3.57
N ALA A 100 4.99 16.58 -3.67
CA ALA A 100 5.15 17.54 -4.75
C ALA A 100 6.52 18.24 -4.67
N GLY A 101 7.11 18.57 -5.81
CA GLY A 101 8.28 19.44 -5.87
C GLY A 101 7.90 20.89 -5.54
N GLY A 102 8.80 21.60 -4.88
CA GLY A 102 8.59 22.99 -4.51
C GLY A 102 8.73 23.96 -5.69
N PRO A 103 8.08 25.12 -5.65
CA PRO A 103 8.21 26.12 -6.71
C PRO A 103 9.64 26.71 -6.72
N GLY A 104 10.14 27.06 -7.90
CA GLY A 104 11.34 27.89 -8.03
C GLY A 104 11.05 29.33 -7.63
N GLY A 105 12.07 30.03 -7.12
CA GLY A 105 11.95 31.45 -6.79
C GLY A 105 11.92 32.30 -8.06
N ASP A 106 11.22 33.43 -8.02
CA ASP A 106 11.21 34.40 -9.11
C ASP A 106 12.57 35.13 -9.16
N GLY A 107 12.97 35.60 -10.33
CA GLY A 107 14.18 36.39 -10.51
C GLY A 107 13.93 37.88 -10.25
N GLY A 108 14.99 38.62 -9.90
CA GLY A 108 14.91 40.04 -9.61
C GLY A 108 14.61 40.91 -10.84
N ASN A 109 13.90 42.02 -10.61
CA ASN A 109 13.63 43.05 -11.62
C ASN A 109 14.85 43.96 -11.79
N GLY A 110 15.18 44.33 -13.02
CA GLY A 110 16.35 45.17 -13.32
C GLY A 110 16.19 46.69 -13.14
N SER A 111 14.98 47.18 -12.86
CA SER A 111 14.68 48.59 -12.54
C SER A 111 15.11 49.65 -13.58
N GLY A 112 15.54 49.25 -14.79
CA GLY A 112 15.85 50.14 -15.91
C GLY A 112 17.32 50.60 -16.01
N CYS A 113 18.10 50.46 -14.93
CA CYS A 113 19.55 50.59 -14.93
C CYS A 113 20.24 49.27 -15.30
N GLU A 114 19.64 48.14 -14.89
CA GLU A 114 20.19 46.80 -15.08
C GLU A 114 19.14 45.88 -15.76
N PRO A 115 19.55 44.74 -16.34
CA PRO A 115 18.62 43.76 -16.88
C PRO A 115 17.89 43.00 -15.75
N SER A 116 16.70 42.45 -16.07
CA SER A 116 16.00 41.54 -15.16
C SER A 116 16.57 40.12 -15.24
N GLU A 117 16.58 39.43 -14.10
CA GLU A 117 17.17 38.11 -13.96
C GLU A 117 16.15 36.97 -14.03
N ASN A 118 16.65 35.79 -14.36
CA ASN A 118 15.83 34.60 -14.53
C ASN A 118 15.31 34.05 -13.20
N GLY A 119 14.10 33.49 -13.21
CA GLY A 119 13.61 32.68 -12.10
C GLY A 119 14.30 31.31 -12.02
N GLY A 120 14.20 30.68 -10.87
CA GLY A 120 14.73 29.34 -10.62
C GLY A 120 13.82 28.25 -11.18
N ARG A 121 14.41 27.13 -11.58
CA ARG A 121 13.67 25.92 -11.97
C ARG A 121 12.84 25.40 -10.78
N GLY A 122 11.65 24.89 -11.03
CA GLY A 122 10.88 24.20 -10.00
C GLY A 122 11.52 22.87 -9.60
N GLY A 123 11.31 22.45 -8.34
CA GLY A 123 11.83 21.19 -7.82
C GLY A 123 11.12 19.99 -8.44
N ASP A 124 11.81 18.87 -8.58
CA ASP A 124 11.22 17.63 -9.08
C ASP A 124 10.22 17.04 -8.07
N GLY A 125 9.22 16.29 -8.54
CA GLY A 125 8.31 15.54 -7.69
C GLY A 125 8.99 14.31 -7.07
N GLY A 126 8.56 13.95 -5.87
CA GLY A 126 9.01 12.77 -5.17
C GLY A 126 8.49 11.48 -5.82
N ARG A 127 9.30 10.43 -5.74
CA ARG A 127 8.89 9.07 -6.13
C ARG A 127 7.79 8.55 -5.20
N ALA A 128 6.84 7.81 -5.74
CA ALA A 128 5.82 7.14 -4.94
C ALA A 128 6.34 5.82 -4.31
N GLY A 129 5.76 5.47 -3.17
CA GLY A 129 5.99 4.19 -2.51
C GLY A 129 5.33 3.03 -3.25
N ASN A 130 5.94 1.84 -3.16
CA ASN A 130 5.33 0.61 -3.65
C ASN A 130 4.19 0.16 -2.73
N GLY A 131 3.22 -0.56 -3.26
CA GLY A 131 2.24 -1.29 -2.44
C GLY A 131 2.87 -2.49 -1.74
N GLY A 132 2.35 -2.82 -0.56
CA GLY A 132 2.77 -4.02 0.18
C GLY A 132 2.18 -5.29 -0.43
N ASN A 133 2.84 -6.43 -0.24
CA ASN A 133 2.30 -7.72 -0.70
C ASN A 133 1.12 -8.17 0.18
N GLY A 134 0.19 -8.93 -0.39
CA GLY A 134 -0.85 -9.62 0.37
C GLY A 134 -0.29 -10.81 1.13
N GLY A 135 -0.84 -11.09 2.30
CA GLY A 135 -0.52 -12.26 3.11
C GLY A 135 -1.12 -13.55 2.53
N ARG A 136 -0.53 -14.69 2.87
CA ARG A 136 -1.05 -16.01 2.49
C ARG A 136 -2.34 -16.33 3.23
N GLY A 137 -3.30 -16.95 2.55
CA GLY A 137 -4.48 -17.53 3.18
C GLY A 137 -4.16 -18.83 3.92
N ALA A 138 -4.92 -19.13 4.96
CA ALA A 138 -4.74 -20.35 5.74
C ALA A 138 -5.18 -21.56 4.92
N ASN A 139 -4.62 -22.73 5.21
CA ASN A 139 -5.24 -23.96 4.74
C ASN A 139 -6.63 -24.13 5.36
N GLY A 140 -7.48 -24.95 4.76
CA GLY A 140 -8.65 -25.49 5.45
C GLY A 140 -8.17 -26.44 6.55
N GLY A 141 -8.80 -26.39 7.72
CA GLY A 141 -8.47 -27.33 8.79
C GLY A 141 -9.07 -28.70 8.49
N ASP A 142 -8.46 -29.75 9.03
CA ASP A 142 -8.97 -31.08 8.81
C ASP A 142 -10.29 -31.29 9.59
N ILE A 143 -11.14 -32.17 9.08
CA ILE A 143 -12.38 -32.57 9.73
C ILE A 143 -12.34 -34.07 9.95
N TYR A 144 -12.42 -34.49 11.21
CA TYR A 144 -12.43 -35.89 11.63
C TYR A 144 -13.79 -36.23 12.25
N LEU A 145 -14.54 -37.12 11.62
CA LEU A 145 -15.69 -37.79 12.23
C LEU A 145 -15.26 -39.16 12.73
N LEU A 146 -15.22 -39.32 14.05
CA LEU A 146 -14.81 -40.55 14.73
C LEU A 146 -16.02 -41.21 15.40
N TYR A 147 -16.28 -42.47 15.06
CA TYR A 147 -17.42 -43.23 15.59
C TYR A 147 -17.00 -44.55 16.25
N SER A 148 -17.58 -44.92 17.39
CA SER A 148 -17.25 -46.19 18.08
C SER A 148 -18.31 -47.29 17.94
N GLY A 149 -19.53 -46.91 17.54
CA GLY A 149 -20.65 -47.80 17.28
C GLY A 149 -20.93 -47.95 15.79
N SER A 150 -22.16 -47.70 15.38
CA SER A 150 -22.64 -47.89 14.01
C SER A 150 -22.99 -46.58 13.31
N ILE A 151 -22.79 -46.54 12.00
CA ILE A 151 -23.42 -45.55 11.13
C ILE A 151 -24.77 -46.13 10.70
N ALA A 152 -25.83 -45.83 11.46
CA ALA A 152 -27.17 -46.38 11.27
C ALA A 152 -28.11 -45.28 10.74
N ASN A 153 -28.34 -45.26 9.42
CA ASN A 153 -29.10 -44.21 8.73
C ASN A 153 -28.53 -42.80 8.98
N GLY A 154 -27.20 -42.73 9.09
CA GLY A 154 -26.44 -41.51 9.28
C GLY A 154 -25.86 -40.97 7.97
N GLU A 155 -25.80 -39.65 7.81
CA GLU A 155 -25.12 -38.97 6.71
C GLU A 155 -24.14 -37.95 7.27
N PHE A 156 -22.96 -37.85 6.66
CA PHE A 156 -21.97 -36.84 7.03
C PHE A 156 -21.55 -36.05 5.80
N ASP A 157 -21.72 -34.74 5.89
CA ASP A 157 -21.32 -33.76 4.87
C ASP A 157 -20.22 -32.87 5.46
N GLY A 158 -18.98 -33.11 5.07
CA GLY A 158 -17.81 -32.37 5.54
C GLY A 158 -17.22 -31.49 4.44
N GLU A 159 -17.04 -30.21 4.73
CA GLU A 159 -16.44 -29.23 3.83
C GLU A 159 -15.24 -28.56 4.51
N SER A 160 -14.02 -28.84 4.03
CA SER A 160 -12.82 -28.10 4.44
C SER A 160 -12.43 -27.11 3.34
N GLU A 161 -12.69 -25.82 3.59
CA GLU A 161 -12.43 -24.75 2.62
C GLU A 161 -11.12 -24.03 2.96
N LEU A 162 -10.34 -23.73 1.93
CA LEU A 162 -9.12 -22.95 2.06
C LEU A 162 -9.39 -21.45 2.24
N GLY A 163 -8.48 -20.79 2.92
CA GLY A 163 -8.41 -19.33 2.96
C GLY A 163 -7.83 -18.76 1.67
N ALA A 164 -8.50 -17.76 1.09
CA ALA A 164 -7.95 -17.02 -0.04
C ALA A 164 -6.72 -16.18 0.40
N GLY A 165 -5.80 -15.93 -0.54
CA GLY A 165 -4.72 -14.98 -0.32
C GLY A 165 -5.24 -13.54 -0.18
N GLY A 166 -4.48 -12.70 0.53
CA GLY A 166 -4.71 -11.27 0.57
C GLY A 166 -4.41 -10.61 -0.77
N ALA A 167 -5.12 -9.53 -1.09
CA ALA A 167 -4.79 -8.72 -2.26
C ALA A 167 -3.46 -7.98 -2.04
N GLY A 168 -2.71 -7.75 -3.12
CA GLY A 168 -1.58 -6.82 -3.10
C GLY A 168 -2.06 -5.38 -2.93
N GLY A 169 -1.29 -4.57 -2.23
CA GLY A 169 -1.55 -3.15 -2.06
C GLY A 169 -1.36 -2.37 -3.36
N ALA A 170 -2.16 -1.33 -3.57
CA ALA A 170 -1.96 -0.40 -4.67
C ALA A 170 -0.67 0.42 -4.47
N PRO A 171 0.01 0.86 -5.54
CA PRO A 171 1.12 1.80 -5.41
C PRO A 171 0.63 3.19 -4.97
N GLY A 172 1.56 4.01 -4.50
CA GLY A 172 1.33 5.44 -4.36
C GLY A 172 1.34 6.16 -5.71
N ASN A 173 0.80 7.37 -5.74
CA ASN A 173 0.88 8.27 -6.89
C ASN A 173 2.22 9.02 -6.89
N PRO A 174 2.85 9.25 -8.06
CA PRO A 174 4.05 10.08 -8.14
C PRO A 174 3.76 11.53 -7.75
N GLY A 175 4.74 12.19 -7.14
CA GLY A 175 4.66 13.62 -6.86
C GLY A 175 4.69 14.44 -8.14
N THR A 176 3.97 15.56 -8.18
CA THR A 176 4.03 16.51 -9.30
C THR A 176 5.29 17.36 -9.21
N GLY A 177 5.90 17.73 -10.34
CA GLY A 177 7.00 18.69 -10.34
C GLY A 177 6.52 20.11 -10.01
N GLY A 178 7.33 20.86 -9.27
CA GLY A 178 7.05 22.25 -8.89
C GLY A 178 7.15 23.21 -10.06
N LEU A 179 6.37 24.29 -10.03
CA LEU A 179 6.40 25.32 -11.06
C LEU A 179 7.75 26.07 -11.03
N GLY A 180 8.31 26.42 -12.19
CA GLY A 180 9.46 27.33 -12.25
C GLY A 180 9.07 28.76 -11.91
N GLY A 181 10.01 29.50 -11.32
CA GLY A 181 9.85 30.91 -10.99
C GLY A 181 9.84 31.79 -12.24
N ARG A 182 9.16 32.93 -12.16
CA ARG A 182 9.12 33.94 -13.23
C ARG A 182 10.45 34.67 -13.32
N ARG A 183 10.87 34.97 -14.55
CA ARG A 183 11.89 36.00 -14.79
C ARG A 183 11.35 37.36 -14.33
N GLY A 184 12.21 38.21 -13.78
CA GLY A 184 11.86 39.58 -13.40
C GLY A 184 11.29 40.39 -14.58
N GLY A 185 10.47 41.40 -14.27
CA GLY A 185 9.84 42.29 -15.24
C GLY A 185 8.72 41.62 -16.04
N ASP A 186 7.95 40.73 -15.41
CA ASP A 186 6.87 39.93 -16.01
C ASP A 186 7.32 38.99 -17.15
N GLY A 187 8.58 38.55 -17.09
CA GLY A 187 9.14 37.62 -18.06
C GLY A 187 8.61 36.17 -17.93
N PRO A 188 9.02 35.28 -18.86
CA PRO A 188 8.58 33.89 -18.84
C PRO A 188 9.01 33.16 -17.57
N ARG A 189 8.30 32.08 -17.23
CA ARG A 189 8.73 31.17 -16.15
C ARG A 189 9.89 30.30 -16.60
N ALA A 190 10.76 29.99 -15.65
CA ALA A 190 11.72 28.91 -15.78
C ALA A 190 11.00 27.54 -15.90
N ALA A 191 11.77 26.52 -16.24
CA ALA A 191 11.23 25.17 -16.43
C ALA A 191 10.57 24.64 -15.15
N GLN A 192 9.50 23.86 -15.33
CA GLN A 192 8.90 23.07 -14.27
C GLN A 192 9.87 21.95 -13.83
N GLY A 193 9.75 21.50 -12.59
CA GLY A 193 10.30 20.24 -12.16
C GLY A 193 9.67 19.06 -12.91
N ASN A 194 10.39 17.95 -12.98
CA ASN A 194 9.86 16.70 -13.52
C ASN A 194 8.88 16.07 -12.52
N PRO A 195 7.82 15.38 -12.98
CA PRO A 195 7.06 14.49 -12.11
C PRO A 195 7.94 13.40 -11.51
N GLY A 196 7.58 12.91 -10.33
CA GLY A 196 8.21 11.74 -9.72
C GLY A 196 7.88 10.45 -10.45
N THR A 197 8.53 9.36 -10.05
CA THR A 197 8.26 8.04 -10.61
C THR A 197 7.14 7.31 -9.85
N PRO A 198 6.26 6.57 -10.55
CA PRO A 198 5.24 5.75 -9.90
C PRO A 198 5.84 4.63 -9.03
N GLY A 199 5.07 4.17 -8.05
CA GLY A 199 5.36 2.94 -7.32
C GLY A 199 4.89 1.70 -8.08
N ASN A 200 5.35 0.53 -7.64
CA ASN A 200 4.84 -0.75 -8.14
C ASN A 200 3.71 -1.28 -7.23
N PRO A 201 2.68 -1.95 -7.78
CA PRO A 201 1.70 -2.66 -6.97
C PRO A 201 2.36 -3.83 -6.21
N GLY A 202 1.78 -4.18 -5.07
CA GLY A 202 2.14 -5.39 -4.34
C GLY A 202 1.62 -6.65 -5.03
N LEU A 203 2.26 -7.78 -4.75
CA LEU A 203 1.80 -9.07 -5.23
C LEU A 203 0.65 -9.61 -4.35
N PRO A 204 -0.37 -10.25 -4.93
CA PRO A 204 -1.34 -11.01 -4.15
C PRO A 204 -0.68 -12.15 -3.38
N GLY A 205 -1.22 -12.46 -2.20
CA GLY A 205 -0.83 -13.62 -1.43
C GLY A 205 -1.31 -14.92 -2.07
N ALA A 206 -0.61 -16.02 -1.80
CA ALA A 206 -1.07 -17.34 -2.21
C ALA A 206 -2.32 -17.75 -1.41
N ALA A 207 -3.22 -18.50 -2.04
CA ALA A 207 -4.29 -19.17 -1.34
C ALA A 207 -3.73 -20.36 -0.52
N GLY A 208 -4.47 -20.76 0.51
CA GLY A 208 -4.19 -22.00 1.23
C GLY A 208 -4.56 -23.24 0.42
N ARG A 209 -4.45 -24.39 1.06
CA ARG A 209 -4.89 -25.68 0.53
C ARG A 209 -6.13 -26.18 1.27
N PRO A 210 -7.06 -26.90 0.63
CA PRO A 210 -8.12 -27.60 1.35
C PRO A 210 -7.53 -28.55 2.40
N GLY A 211 -8.21 -28.69 3.53
CA GLY A 211 -7.91 -29.72 4.52
C GLY A 211 -8.57 -31.05 4.15
N GLU A 212 -8.26 -32.08 4.91
CA GLU A 212 -8.82 -33.42 4.73
C GLU A 212 -10.17 -33.55 5.45
N VAL A 213 -11.07 -34.36 4.88
CA VAL A 213 -12.33 -34.75 5.51
C VAL A 213 -12.31 -36.26 5.66
N LEU A 214 -12.27 -36.73 6.90
CA LEU A 214 -12.08 -38.12 7.23
C LEU A 214 -13.22 -38.64 8.12
N VAL A 215 -13.80 -39.78 7.71
CA VAL A 215 -14.81 -40.50 8.48
C VAL A 215 -14.26 -41.89 8.78
N GLN A 216 -14.05 -42.21 10.06
CA GLN A 216 -13.44 -43.49 10.44
C GLN A 216 -13.89 -43.96 11.83
N PRO A 217 -13.75 -45.26 12.14
CA PRO A 217 -13.92 -45.75 13.51
C PRO A 217 -12.97 -45.03 14.47
N ASP A 218 -13.41 -44.78 15.71
CA ASP A 218 -12.56 -44.16 16.73
C ASP A 218 -11.41 -45.11 17.09
N PRO A 219 -10.14 -44.74 16.85
CA PRO A 219 -9.01 -45.61 17.16
C PRO A 219 -8.81 -45.86 18.67
N GLY A 220 -9.54 -45.12 19.53
CA GLY A 220 -9.55 -45.30 20.98
C GLY A 220 -10.66 -46.19 21.54
N SER A 221 -11.51 -46.80 20.69
CA SER A 221 -12.59 -47.71 21.10
C SER A 221 -12.26 -49.18 20.91
#